data_AF-A0A920VMC6-F1
#
_entry.id   AF-A0A920VMC6-F1
#
_cell.length_a   1.000
_cell.length_b   1.000
_cell.length_c   1.000
_cell.angle_alpha   90.00
_cell.angle_beta   90.00
_cell.angle_gamma   90.00
#
_symmetry.space_group_name_H-M   'P 1'
#
loop_
_entity.id
_entity.type
_entity.pdbx_description
1 polymer ?
#
loop_
_entity_poly.entity_id
_entity_poly.type
_entity_poly.pdbx_seq_one_letter_code
_entity_poly.pdbx_strand_id
1 'polypeptide(L)'
;MINDAMSWGGTMFAFNSRPPDPAIVKEGWDDLWMARLKANDPWSMKWLSHQTRDAFWKHGSVCENYADIECAVYAVGGWADGYSNAVPRMLEGLTCPRKGLVGPFGVTNTPTLHCPGREWDFYRKPCAGGITG
;
A
#
# COMPACT_ATOMS: atom_id res chain seq x y z
N MET A 1 13.19 -2.05 4.35
CA MET A 1 12.47 -0.94 3.67
C MET A 1 13.28 0.36 3.75
N ILE A 2 14.52 0.38 3.25
CA ILE A 2 15.24 1.65 2.99
C ILE A 2 15.45 1.83 1.48
N ASN A 3 15.71 0.73 0.76
CA ASN A 3 15.69 0.70 -0.70
C ASN A 3 14.29 1.00 -1.29
N ASP A 4 13.22 0.57 -0.59
CA ASP A 4 11.85 0.70 -1.09
C ASP A 4 11.39 2.17 -1.08
N ALA A 5 11.78 2.93 -0.05
CA ALA A 5 11.58 4.38 0.00
C ALA A 5 12.30 5.09 -1.16
N MET A 6 13.51 4.69 -1.51
CA MET A 6 14.21 5.26 -2.67
C MET A 6 13.55 4.88 -4.00
N SER A 7 13.17 3.61 -4.17
CA SER A 7 12.52 3.10 -5.38
C SER A 7 11.17 3.78 -5.64
N TRP A 8 10.32 3.85 -4.62
CA TRP A 8 9.03 4.53 -4.71
C TRP A 8 9.20 6.05 -4.81
N GLY A 9 10.13 6.65 -4.06
CA GLY A 9 10.40 8.08 -4.14
C GLY A 9 10.82 8.52 -5.55
N GLY A 10 11.67 7.74 -6.21
CA GLY A 10 12.06 7.96 -7.60
C GLY A 10 10.90 7.79 -8.59
N THR A 11 10.09 6.75 -8.40
CA THR A 11 8.89 6.50 -9.22
C THR A 11 7.89 7.65 -9.12
N MET A 12 7.61 8.13 -7.89
CA MET A 12 6.71 9.26 -7.67
C MET A 12 7.28 10.57 -8.20
N PHE A 13 8.60 10.78 -8.08
CA PHE A 13 9.24 11.92 -8.70
C PHE A 13 9.03 11.94 -10.21
N ALA A 14 9.21 10.79 -10.89
CA ALA A 14 8.94 10.67 -12.31
C ALA A 14 7.48 10.97 -12.65
N PHE A 15 6.52 10.43 -11.88
CA PHE A 15 5.09 10.66 -12.13
C PHE A 15 4.65 12.10 -11.88
N ASN A 16 5.08 12.71 -10.77
CA ASN A 16 4.70 14.06 -10.37
C ASN A 16 5.33 15.13 -11.27
N SER A 17 6.46 14.83 -11.90
CA SER A 17 7.17 15.77 -12.77
C SER A 17 6.66 15.79 -14.21
N ARG A 18 5.71 14.91 -14.57
CA ARG A 18 5.19 14.87 -15.95
C ARG A 18 4.43 16.13 -16.32
N PRO A 19 4.65 16.68 -17.53
CA PRO A 19 3.84 17.77 -18.03
C PRO A 19 2.37 17.31 -18.21
N PRO A 20 1.41 18.22 -18.05
CA PRO A 20 0.03 17.95 -18.45
C PRO A 20 -0.05 17.76 -19.97
N ASP A 21 -1.08 17.06 -20.45
CA ASP A 21 -1.30 16.86 -21.88
C ASP A 21 -1.59 18.20 -22.58
N PRO A 22 -0.74 18.66 -23.52
CA PRO A 22 -0.94 19.92 -24.23
C PRO A 22 -2.22 19.95 -25.08
N ALA A 23 -2.73 18.80 -25.54
CA ALA A 23 -3.98 18.74 -26.30
C ALA A 23 -5.20 19.03 -25.42
N ILE A 24 -5.09 18.78 -24.10
CA ILE A 24 -6.15 19.02 -23.12
C ILE A 24 -6.05 20.43 -22.56
N VAL A 25 -4.86 20.83 -22.10
CA VAL A 25 -4.66 22.13 -21.43
C VAL A 25 -4.51 23.29 -22.42
N LYS A 26 -4.01 23.01 -23.63
CA LYS A 26 -3.80 23.98 -24.72
C LYS A 26 -2.82 25.09 -24.33
N GLU A 27 -3.26 26.34 -24.20
CA GLU A 27 -2.37 27.47 -23.90
C GLU A 27 -2.01 27.52 -22.40
N GLY A 28 -0.77 27.93 -22.09
CA GLY A 28 -0.28 28.04 -20.70
C GLY A 28 0.01 26.71 -20.00
N TRP A 29 0.10 25.60 -20.75
CA TRP A 29 0.42 24.28 -20.20
C TRP A 29 1.82 24.23 -19.56
N ASP A 30 2.75 25.01 -20.09
CA ASP A 30 4.14 25.13 -19.67
C ASP A 30 4.26 25.93 -18.37
N ASP A 31 3.56 27.06 -18.27
CA ASP A 31 3.46 27.83 -17.02
C ASP A 31 2.84 26.99 -15.88
N LEU A 32 1.75 26.27 -16.18
CA LEU A 32 1.11 25.37 -15.24
C LEU A 32 2.04 24.22 -14.82
N TRP A 33 2.78 23.66 -15.77
CA TRP A 33 3.75 22.61 -15.49
C TRP A 33 4.87 23.12 -14.59
N MET A 34 5.45 24.28 -14.90
CA MET A 34 6.51 24.90 -14.10
C MET A 34 6.02 25.27 -12.70
N ALA A 35 4.79 25.74 -12.55
CA ALA A 35 4.20 25.99 -11.24
C ALA A 35 4.08 24.69 -10.42
N ARG A 36 3.63 23.59 -11.03
CA ARG A 36 3.56 22.27 -10.38
C ARG A 36 4.93 21.73 -10.01
N LEU A 37 5.92 21.87 -10.88
CA LEU A 37 7.29 21.45 -10.59
C LEU A 37 7.89 22.23 -9.41
N LYS A 38 7.70 23.55 -9.36
CA LYS A 38 8.17 24.39 -8.24
C LYS A 38 7.46 24.07 -6.93
N ALA A 39 6.19 23.66 -6.99
CA ALA A 39 5.41 23.27 -5.82
C ALA A 39 5.64 21.79 -5.40
N ASN A 40 6.28 20.98 -6.25
CA ASN A 40 6.50 19.56 -5.96
C ASN A 40 7.74 19.37 -5.08
N ASP A 41 7.54 18.85 -3.88
CA ASP A 41 8.62 18.46 -2.97
C ASP A 41 9.00 16.98 -3.20
N PRO A 42 10.24 16.64 -3.60
CA PRO A 42 10.64 15.26 -3.86
C PRO A 42 10.60 14.38 -2.60
N TRP A 43 9.69 13.40 -2.58
CA TRP A 43 9.47 12.52 -1.43
C TRP A 43 10.72 11.75 -1.00
N SER A 44 11.56 11.37 -1.96
CA SER A 44 12.82 10.67 -1.72
C SER A 44 13.77 11.49 -0.84
N MET A 45 13.87 12.80 -1.03
CA MET A 45 14.73 13.65 -0.16
C MET A 45 14.18 13.67 1.26
N LYS A 46 12.86 13.86 1.40
CA LYS A 46 12.20 13.87 2.70
C LYS A 46 12.37 12.54 3.43
N TRP A 47 12.10 11.41 2.78
CA TRP A 47 12.23 10.09 3.39
C TRP A 47 13.68 9.75 3.75
N LEU A 48 14.66 10.13 2.92
CA LEU A 48 16.08 9.92 3.22
C LEU A 48 16.58 10.76 4.41
N SER A 49 15.93 11.88 4.73
CA SER A 49 16.23 12.67 5.94
C SER A 49 15.70 12.02 7.22
N HIS A 50 14.73 11.09 7.10
CA HIS A 50 14.12 10.37 8.22
C HIS A 50 14.56 8.88 8.21
N GLN A 51 15.85 8.60 8.34
CA GLN A 51 16.38 7.23 8.21
C GLN A 51 15.96 6.28 9.34
N THR A 52 15.62 6.83 10.51
CA THR A 52 15.23 6.08 11.71
C THR A 52 13.74 6.22 11.99
N ARG A 53 13.17 5.30 12.78
CA ARG A 53 11.77 5.40 13.22
C ARG A 53 11.58 6.57 14.18
N ASP A 54 11.21 7.72 13.65
CA ASP A 54 10.95 8.96 14.38
C ASP A 54 9.46 9.36 14.31
N ALA A 55 9.14 10.57 14.75
CA ALA A 55 7.78 11.10 14.73
C ALA A 55 7.14 11.10 13.33
N PHE A 56 7.95 11.28 12.27
CA PHE A 56 7.46 11.30 10.90
C PHE A 56 6.87 9.94 10.52
N TRP A 57 7.55 8.83 10.84
CA TRP A 57 7.06 7.48 10.52
C TRP A 57 6.00 6.96 11.50
N LYS A 58 6.04 7.39 12.77
CA LYS A 58 5.05 6.97 13.78
C LYS A 58 3.65 7.43 13.41
N HIS A 59 3.49 8.66 12.92
CA HIS A 59 2.17 9.20 12.57
C HIS A 59 1.38 8.31 11.60
N GLY A 60 2.04 7.69 10.61
CA GLY A 60 1.40 6.81 9.63
C GLY A 60 1.39 5.32 10.00
N SER A 61 1.85 4.96 11.20
CA SER A 61 1.99 3.57 11.60
C SER A 61 0.78 3.08 12.40
N VAL A 62 0.08 2.07 11.89
CA VAL A 62 -1.05 1.46 12.61
C VAL A 62 -0.65 0.82 13.95
N CYS A 63 0.62 0.42 14.09
CA CYS A 63 1.11 -0.22 15.31
C CYS A 63 1.28 0.74 16.50
N GLU A 64 1.01 2.03 16.34
CA GLU A 64 1.03 2.98 17.47
C GLU A 64 -0.18 2.80 18.38
N ASN A 65 -1.36 2.51 17.83
CA ASN A 65 -2.56 2.26 18.63
C ASN A 65 -3.55 1.32 17.91
N TYR A 66 -3.41 0.02 18.16
CA TYR A 66 -4.35 -0.96 17.65
C TYR A 66 -5.72 -0.92 18.34
N ALA A 67 -5.82 -0.31 19.53
CA ALA A 67 -7.07 -0.26 20.28
C ALA A 67 -8.12 0.64 19.63
N ASP A 68 -7.70 1.59 18.79
CA ASP A 68 -8.61 2.46 18.02
C ASP A 68 -9.33 1.69 16.89
N ILE A 69 -8.92 0.45 16.60
CA ILE A 69 -9.54 -0.38 15.57
C ILE A 69 -10.55 -1.32 16.22
N GLU A 70 -11.80 -0.87 16.23
CA GLU A 70 -12.92 -1.63 16.81
C GLU A 70 -13.63 -2.54 15.79
N CYS A 71 -13.51 -2.23 14.50
CA CYS A 71 -14.17 -2.99 13.44
C CYS A 71 -13.50 -4.36 13.20
N ALA A 72 -14.28 -5.32 12.69
CA ALA A 72 -13.75 -6.63 12.35
C ALA A 72 -12.74 -6.53 11.18
N VAL A 73 -11.54 -7.07 11.37
CA VAL A 73 -10.44 -6.96 10.40
C VAL A 73 -10.19 -8.29 9.71
N TYR A 74 -10.23 -8.29 8.38
CA TYR A 74 -9.72 -9.40 7.58
C TYR A 74 -8.46 -8.98 6.83
N ALA A 75 -7.29 -9.39 7.35
CA ALA A 75 -5.99 -9.02 6.83
C ALA A 75 -5.52 -10.03 5.78
N VAL A 76 -5.19 -9.57 4.59
CA VAL A 76 -4.72 -10.43 3.49
C VAL A 76 -3.32 -10.00 3.08
N GLY A 77 -2.40 -10.96 2.98
CA GLY A 77 -1.01 -10.72 2.61
C GLY A 77 -0.42 -11.88 1.83
N GLY A 78 0.79 -11.67 1.32
CA GLY A 78 1.51 -12.61 0.49
C GLY A 78 2.89 -12.96 1.05
N TRP A 79 3.32 -14.21 0.92
CA TRP A 79 4.68 -14.63 1.28
C TRP A 79 5.75 -14.04 0.37
N ALA A 80 5.42 -13.85 -0.91
CA ALA A 80 6.31 -13.22 -1.88
C ALA A 80 6.10 -11.69 -1.95
N ASP A 81 5.41 -11.11 -0.97
CA ASP A 81 5.22 -9.67 -0.83
C ASP A 81 6.34 -9.06 0.05
N GLY A 82 6.77 -7.83 -0.27
CA GLY A 82 7.72 -7.07 0.54
C GLY A 82 7.23 -6.76 1.96
N TYR A 83 5.92 -6.86 2.20
CA TYR A 83 5.25 -6.67 3.49
C TYR A 83 4.78 -8.00 4.12
N SER A 84 5.50 -9.10 3.90
CA SER A 84 5.15 -10.44 4.40
C SER A 84 4.89 -10.53 5.92
N ASN A 85 5.47 -9.61 6.70
CA ASN A 85 5.29 -9.54 8.15
C ASN A 85 4.08 -8.72 8.63
N ALA A 86 3.35 -8.04 7.74
CA ALA A 86 2.26 -7.14 8.12
C ALA A 86 1.07 -7.89 8.74
N VAL A 87 0.60 -8.96 8.08
CA VAL A 87 -0.53 -9.78 8.57
C VAL A 87 -0.27 -10.38 9.95
N PRO A 88 0.85 -11.09 10.21
CA PRO A 88 1.09 -11.65 11.54
C PRO A 88 1.20 -10.56 12.62
N ARG A 89 1.82 -9.41 12.33
CA ARG A 89 1.91 -8.29 13.29
C ARG A 89 0.55 -7.68 13.65
N MET A 90 -0.35 -7.53 12.67
CA MET A 90 -1.72 -7.06 12.95
C MET A 90 -2.53 -8.10 13.73
N LEU A 91 -2.38 -9.38 13.41
CA LEU A 91 -3.01 -10.48 14.14
C LEU A 91 -2.44 -10.72 15.54
N GLU A 92 -1.32 -10.11 15.88
CA GLU A 92 -0.81 -10.06 17.25
C GLU A 92 -1.38 -8.84 17.99
N GLY A 93 -1.28 -7.64 17.41
CA GLY A 93 -1.59 -6.38 18.10
C GLY A 93 -3.07 -5.95 18.21
N LEU A 94 -3.92 -6.29 17.24
CA LEU A 94 -5.37 -6.00 17.31
C LEU A 94 -6.08 -6.70 18.49
N THR A 95 -7.26 -6.24 18.88
CA THR A 95 -8.08 -6.92 19.90
C THR A 95 -9.50 -7.21 19.44
N CYS A 96 -9.92 -6.56 18.35
CA CYS A 96 -11.18 -6.79 17.67
C CYS A 96 -11.23 -8.17 16.98
N PRO A 97 -12.42 -8.64 16.56
CA PRO A 97 -12.55 -9.84 15.75
C PRO A 97 -11.69 -9.74 14.49
N ARG A 98 -10.72 -10.66 14.36
CA ARG A 98 -9.68 -10.58 13.33
C ARG A 98 -9.37 -11.93 12.72
N LYS A 99 -9.10 -11.94 11.42
CA LYS A 99 -8.66 -13.12 10.68
C LYS A 99 -7.60 -12.70 9.66
N GLY A 100 -6.60 -13.55 9.44
CA GLY A 100 -5.55 -13.30 8.46
C GLY A 100 -5.46 -14.42 7.44
N LEU A 101 -5.11 -14.05 6.20
CA LEU A 101 -4.79 -14.96 5.12
C LEU A 101 -3.40 -14.59 4.57
N VAL A 102 -2.49 -15.55 4.55
CA VAL A 102 -1.18 -15.39 3.91
C VAL A 102 -1.07 -16.40 2.78
N GLY A 103 -1.11 -15.92 1.54
CA GLY A 103 -0.98 -16.77 0.34
C GLY A 103 0.41 -16.72 -0.27
N PRO A 104 0.72 -17.56 -1.28
CA PRO A 104 2.05 -17.64 -1.90
C PRO A 104 2.34 -16.52 -2.93
N PHE A 105 1.54 -15.46 -2.98
CA PHE A 105 1.63 -14.39 -3.97
C PHE A 105 2.48 -13.20 -3.49
N GLY A 106 2.90 -12.35 -4.44
CA GLY A 106 3.51 -11.04 -4.18
C GLY A 106 2.59 -9.89 -4.60
N VAL A 107 3.04 -8.64 -4.40
CA VAL A 107 2.23 -7.41 -4.58
C VAL A 107 1.58 -7.27 -5.97
N THR A 108 2.21 -7.80 -7.02
CA THR A 108 1.73 -7.78 -8.42
C THR A 108 0.94 -9.02 -8.84
N ASN A 109 0.97 -10.09 -8.03
CA ASN A 109 0.38 -11.40 -8.35
C ASN A 109 -0.72 -11.79 -7.35
N THR A 110 -1.39 -10.81 -6.73
CA THR A 110 -2.58 -11.07 -5.90
C THR A 110 -3.65 -11.77 -6.75
N PRO A 111 -4.47 -12.64 -6.15
CA PRO A 111 -5.43 -13.47 -6.89
C PRO A 111 -6.44 -12.67 -7.72
N THR A 112 -6.66 -11.40 -7.39
CA THR A 112 -7.51 -10.48 -8.15
C THR A 112 -6.86 -9.92 -9.42
N LEU A 113 -5.52 -9.93 -9.53
CA LEU A 113 -4.83 -9.24 -10.63
C LEU A 113 -4.33 -10.16 -11.76
N HIS A 114 -3.97 -11.44 -11.53
CA HIS A 114 -3.26 -12.22 -12.57
C HIS A 114 -3.50 -13.75 -12.63
N CYS A 115 -4.69 -14.28 -12.38
CA CYS A 115 -5.00 -15.68 -12.75
C CYS A 115 -6.47 -15.87 -13.15
N PRO A 116 -6.80 -16.00 -14.45
CA PRO A 116 -8.07 -16.61 -14.86
C PRO A 116 -8.09 -18.06 -14.34
N GLY A 117 -9.04 -18.40 -13.45
CA GLY A 117 -9.25 -19.76 -12.95
C GLY A 117 -8.80 -20.06 -11.52
N ARG A 118 -8.32 -19.07 -10.76
CA ARG A 118 -8.17 -19.16 -9.29
C ARG A 118 -8.81 -17.95 -8.60
N GLU A 119 -10.08 -17.72 -8.91
CA GLU A 119 -10.92 -16.81 -8.15
C GLU A 119 -11.17 -17.36 -6.73
N TRP A 120 -10.56 -16.73 -5.74
CA TRP A 120 -11.06 -16.82 -4.37
C TRP A 120 -12.15 -15.74 -4.24
N ASP A 121 -13.41 -16.17 -4.28
CA ASP A 121 -14.55 -15.27 -4.15
C ASP A 121 -14.65 -14.77 -2.70
N PHE A 122 -14.08 -13.58 -2.46
CA PHE A 122 -14.09 -12.89 -1.17
C PHE A 122 -15.51 -12.48 -0.70
N TYR A 123 -16.51 -12.45 -1.58
CA TYR A 123 -17.83 -11.90 -1.29
C TYR A 123 -18.91 -12.94 -0.97
N ARG A 124 -18.62 -14.23 -1.12
CA ARG A 124 -19.60 -15.27 -0.82
C ARG A 124 -19.66 -15.56 0.68
N LYS A 125 -20.75 -15.14 1.33
CA LYS A 125 -21.15 -15.57 2.68
C LYS A 125 -21.01 -17.11 2.81
N PRO A 126 -20.63 -17.63 3.99
CA PRO A 126 -20.54 -19.07 4.19
C PRO A 126 -21.95 -19.67 4.19
N CYS A 127 -22.41 -20.17 3.04
CA CYS A 127 -23.47 -21.15 3.00
C CYS A 127 -22.86 -22.50 3.40
N ALA A 128 -23.33 -23.00 4.54
CA ALA A 128 -23.13 -24.30 5.16
C ALA A 128 -22.52 -25.42 4.29
N GLY A 129 -21.53 -26.13 4.85
CA GLY A 129 -21.21 -27.49 4.42
C GLY A 129 -19.77 -27.94 4.70
N GLY A 130 -19.61 -28.85 5.68
CA GLY A 130 -18.63 -29.94 5.63
C GLY A 130 -17.19 -29.65 6.04
N ILE A 131 -16.87 -29.99 7.30
CA ILE A 131 -15.51 -30.35 7.73
C ILE A 131 -15.22 -31.77 7.18
N THR A 132 -14.17 -31.93 6.38
CA THR A 132 -13.39 -33.18 6.29
C THR A 132 -11.99 -32.88 5.76
N GLY A 133 -10.95 -33.35 6.46
CA GLY A 133 -9.56 -33.42 6.00
C GLY A 133 -8.58 -32.75 6.93
#